data_AF-Q1IVN7-F1
#
_entry.id   AF-Q1IVN7-F1
#
_cell.length_a   1.000
_cell.length_b   1.000
_cell.length_c   1.000
_cell.angle_alpha   90.00
_cell.angle_beta   90.00
_cell.angle_gamma   90.00
#
_symmetry.space_group_name_H-M   'P 1'
#
loop_
_entity.id
_entity.type
_entity.pdbx_description
1 polymer ?
#
loop_
_entity_poly.entity_id
_entity_poly.type
_entity_poly.pdbx_seq_one_letter_code
_entity_poly.pdbx_strand_id
1 'polypeptide(L)'
;MKLPTPERSAQAGIILLFVVIIRSLAEYFRLEHAYGYAIPRQILSEYVGGALIAVVATGICVMFFFARRYRSVVVLVVVTIVALLVYKVRYIL
;
A
#
# COMPACT_ATOMS: atom_id res chain seq x y z
N MET A 1 11.79 -26.55 -4.31
CA MET A 1 11.79 -25.09 -4.08
C MET A 1 12.28 -24.81 -2.66
N LYS A 2 13.41 -24.12 -2.48
CA LYS A 2 13.84 -23.65 -1.14
C LYS A 2 12.92 -22.50 -0.72
N LEU A 3 12.34 -22.56 0.49
CA LEU A 3 11.56 -21.46 1.03
C LEU A 3 12.43 -20.19 1.10
N PRO A 4 11.91 -19.02 0.69
CA PRO A 4 12.67 -17.77 0.75
C PRO A 4 13.06 -17.45 2.20
N THR A 5 14.25 -16.87 2.39
CA THR A 5 14.68 -16.40 3.71
C THR A 5 13.75 -15.27 4.18
N PRO A 6 13.55 -15.10 5.51
CA PRO A 6 12.69 -14.05 6.06
C PRO A 6 13.06 -12.65 5.54
N GLU A 7 14.34 -12.41 5.31
CA GLU A 7 14.87 -11.18 4.74
C GLU A 7 14.39 -10.96 3.30
N ARG A 8 14.48 -11.97 2.43
CA ARG A 8 13.98 -11.87 1.05
C ARG A 8 12.46 -11.70 1.00
N SER A 9 11.73 -12.36 1.89
CA SER A 9 10.28 -12.17 2.01
C SER A 9 9.93 -10.75 2.47
N ALA A 10 10.67 -10.19 3.43
CA ALA A 10 10.48 -8.83 3.89
C ALA A 10 10.80 -7.80 2.78
N GLN A 11 11.91 -8.00 2.05
CA GLN A 11 12.28 -7.15 0.92
C GLN A 11 11.22 -7.17 -0.19
N ALA A 12 10.76 -8.36 -0.58
CA ALA A 12 9.69 -8.51 -1.57
C ALA A 12 8.38 -7.84 -1.10
N GLY A 13 8.05 -7.96 0.19
CA GLY A 13 6.89 -7.31 0.79
C GLY A 13 6.97 -5.79 0.74
N ILE A 14 8.14 -5.21 1.03
CA ILE A 14 8.36 -3.76 0.93
C ILE A 14 8.24 -3.29 -0.53
N ILE A 15 8.84 -4.01 -1.48
CA ILE A 15 8.72 -3.70 -2.91
C ILE A 15 7.25 -3.73 -3.34
N LEU A 16 6.49 -4.72 -2.89
CA LEU A 16 5.06 -4.81 -3.17
C LEU A 16 4.28 -3.61 -2.62
N LEU A 17 4.59 -3.14 -1.42
CA LEU A 17 3.97 -1.92 -0.86
C LEU A 17 4.28 -0.67 -1.71
N PHE A 18 5.51 -0.53 -2.23
CA PHE A 18 5.84 0.53 -3.18
C PHE A 18 4.99 0.45 -4.46
N VAL A 19 4.81 -0.75 -5.02
CA VAL A 19 3.94 -0.95 -6.19
C VAL A 19 2.49 -0.56 -5.90
N VAL A 20 1.99 -0.88 -4.71
CA VAL A 20 0.63 -0.50 -4.27
C VAL A 20 0.48 1.02 -4.18
N ILE A 21 1.49 1.72 -3.66
CA ILE A 21 1.52 3.19 -3.61
C ILE A 21 1.49 3.78 -5.03
N ILE A 22 2.38 3.33 -5.91
CA ILE A 22 2.45 3.79 -7.31
C ILE A 22 1.12 3.56 -8.02
N ARG A 23 0.51 2.37 -7.82
CA ARG A 23 -0.81 2.06 -8.39
C ARG A 23 -1.89 3.02 -7.88
N SER A 24 -1.90 3.32 -6.58
CA SER A 24 -2.90 4.22 -5.98
C SER A 24 -2.78 5.63 -6.53
N LEU A 25 -1.55 6.13 -6.68
CA LEU A 25 -1.26 7.42 -7.33
C LEU A 25 -1.65 7.42 -8.81
N ALA A 26 -1.31 6.38 -9.56
CA ALA A 26 -1.68 6.27 -10.98
C ALA A 26 -3.20 6.24 -11.17
N GLU A 27 -3.93 5.55 -10.29
CA GLU A 27 -5.39 5.49 -10.33
C GLU A 27 -6.02 6.85 -10.00
N TYR A 28 -5.46 7.58 -9.02
CA TYR A 28 -5.81 8.97 -8.74
C TYR A 28 -5.65 9.87 -9.97
N PHE A 29 -4.48 9.89 -10.61
CA PHE A 29 -4.23 10.73 -11.79
C PHE A 29 -5.11 10.32 -12.99
N ARG A 30 -5.38 9.02 -13.15
CA ARG A 30 -6.28 8.52 -14.19
C ARG A 30 -7.71 9.00 -13.96
N LEU A 31 -8.21 8.97 -12.72
CA LEU A 31 -9.54 9.46 -12.37
C LEU A 31 -9.64 10.98 -12.55
N GLU A 32 -8.59 11.71 -12.15
CA GLU A 32 -8.46 13.16 -12.41
C GLU A 32 -8.54 13.48 -13.89
N HIS A 33 -7.85 12.71 -14.72
CA HIS A 33 -7.88 12.91 -16.17
C HIS A 33 -9.24 12.52 -16.79
N ALA A 34 -9.88 11.45 -16.31
CA ALA A 34 -11.13 10.93 -16.88
C ALA A 34 -12.37 11.77 -16.51
N TYR A 35 -12.41 12.35 -15.31
CA TYR A 35 -13.58 13.08 -14.79
C TYR A 35 -13.35 14.61 -14.69
N GLY A 36 -12.11 15.10 -14.84
CA GLY A 36 -11.79 16.52 -14.70
C GLY A 36 -12.19 17.09 -13.33
N TYR A 37 -12.68 18.34 -13.30
CA TYR A 37 -13.14 19.01 -12.07
C TYR A 37 -14.44 18.44 -11.47
N ALA A 38 -15.09 17.46 -12.14
CA ALA A 38 -16.35 16.88 -11.70
C ALA A 38 -16.17 15.70 -10.73
N ILE A 39 -14.94 15.38 -10.30
CA ILE A 39 -14.72 14.32 -9.32
C ILE A 39 -15.40 14.69 -8.00
N PRO A 40 -16.30 13.85 -7.47
CA PRO A 40 -16.80 14.00 -6.12
C PRO A 40 -15.61 13.98 -5.15
N ARG A 41 -15.39 15.08 -4.40
CA ARG A 41 -14.27 15.18 -3.44
C ARG A 41 -14.20 14.01 -2.46
N GLN A 42 -15.32 13.34 -2.19
CA GLN A 42 -15.39 12.12 -1.40
C GLN A 42 -14.54 10.98 -2.00
N ILE A 43 -14.73 10.66 -3.28
CA ILE A 43 -13.97 9.59 -3.96
C ILE A 43 -12.47 9.93 -3.97
N LEU A 44 -12.15 11.21 -4.20
CA LEU A 44 -10.77 11.70 -4.19
C LEU A 44 -10.12 11.54 -2.80
N SER A 45 -10.84 11.91 -1.75
CA SER A 45 -10.37 11.81 -0.37
C SER A 45 -10.12 10.37 0.07
N GLU A 46 -10.90 9.42 -0.44
CA GLU A 46 -10.76 8.00 -0.12
C GLU A 46 -9.51 7.39 -0.76
N TYR A 47 -9.25 7.69 -2.04
CA TYR A 47 -8.02 7.24 -2.71
C TYR A 47 -6.76 7.81 -2.05
N VAL A 48 -6.78 9.09 -1.66
CA VAL A 48 -5.67 9.73 -0.94
C VAL A 48 -5.50 9.11 0.46
N GLY A 49 -6.60 8.79 1.16
CA GLY A 49 -6.58 8.13 2.46
C GLY A 49 -5.91 6.75 2.40
N GLY A 50 -6.29 5.92 1.43
CA GLY A 50 -5.66 4.61 1.20
C GLY A 50 -4.17 4.72 0.87
N ALA A 51 -3.79 5.68 0.02
CA ALA A 51 -2.39 5.92 -0.32
C ALA A 51 -1.56 6.37 0.90
N LEU A 52 -2.11 7.23 1.76
CA LEU A 52 -1.44 7.70 2.97
C LEU A 52 -1.16 6.55 3.96
N ILE A 53 -2.14 5.66 4.17
CA ILE A 53 -1.97 4.46 5.00
C ILE A 53 -0.85 3.57 4.44
N ALA A 54 -0.85 3.37 3.11
CA ALA A 54 0.18 2.56 2.45
C ALA A 54 1.59 3.18 2.62
N VAL A 55 1.72 4.49 2.49
CA VAL A 55 3.00 5.21 2.67
C VAL A 55 3.51 5.09 4.10
N VAL A 56 2.65 5.34 5.10
CA VAL A 56 3.03 5.24 6.52
C VAL A 56 3.44 3.81 6.87
N ALA A 57 2.67 2.81 6.44
CA ALA A 57 2.99 1.41 6.66
C ALA A 57 4.31 0.99 5.97
N THR A 58 4.57 1.51 4.76
CA THR A 58 5.83 1.27 4.05
C THR A 58 7.01 1.87 4.83
N GLY A 59 6.88 3.09 5.35
CA GLY A 59 7.90 3.71 6.20
C GLY A 59 8.21 2.88 7.45
N ILE A 60 7.19 2.39 8.14
CA ILE A 60 7.35 1.51 9.30
C ILE A 60 8.03 0.19 8.90
N CYS A 61 7.64 -0.41 7.77
CA CYS A 61 8.28 -1.62 7.26
C CYS A 61 9.77 -1.41 6.96
N VAL A 62 10.13 -0.28 6.35
CA VAL A 62 11.53 0.06 6.06
C VAL A 62 12.33 0.22 7.36
N MET A 63 11.79 0.93 8.36
CA MET A 63 12.45 1.05 9.68
C MET A 63 12.68 -0.31 10.33
N PHE A 64 11.67 -1.20 10.34
CA PHE A 64 11.81 -2.55 10.88
C PHE A 64 12.75 -3.45 10.08
N PHE A 65 12.85 -3.24 8.77
CA PHE A 65 13.82 -3.93 7.93
C PHE A 65 15.26 -3.57 8.33
N PHE A 66 15.55 -2.28 8.53
CA PHE A 66 16.86 -1.83 9.03
C PHE A 66 17.15 -2.32 10.45
N ALA A 67 16.13 -2.45 11.30
CA ALA A 67 16.25 -3.04 12.63
C ALA A 67 16.42 -4.59 12.63
N ARG A 68 16.62 -5.22 11.46
CA ARG A 68 16.70 -6.68 11.26
C ARG A 68 15.48 -7.46 11.77
N ARG A 69 14.33 -6.81 11.97
CA ARG A 69 13.07 -7.45 12.43
C ARG A 69 12.23 -7.93 11.26
N TYR A 70 12.79 -8.81 10.44
CA TYR A 70 12.16 -9.26 9.18
C TYR A 70 10.79 -9.93 9.36
N ARG A 71 10.58 -10.70 10.45
CA ARG A 71 9.27 -11.32 10.75
C ARG A 71 8.18 -10.26 10.99
N SER A 72 8.50 -9.18 11.71
CA SER A 72 7.56 -8.07 11.93
C SER A 72 7.22 -7.35 10.64
N VAL A 73 8.19 -7.19 9.73
CA VAL A 73 7.95 -6.62 8.39
C VAL A 73 6.96 -7.47 7.61
N VAL A 74 7.15 -8.80 7.56
CA VAL A 74 6.25 -9.69 6.82
C VAL A 74 4.82 -9.61 7.36
N VAL A 75 4.65 -9.65 8.69
CA VAL A 75 3.32 -9.52 9.32
C VAL A 75 2.70 -8.16 8.99
N LEU A 76 3.48 -7.07 9.07
CA LEU A 76 2.99 -5.72 8.83
C LEU A 76 2.60 -5.49 7.36
N VAL A 77 3.36 -6.04 6.41
CA VAL A 77 3.01 -6.04 4.98
C VAL A 77 1.68 -6.75 4.76
N VAL A 78 1.50 -7.96 5.31
CA VAL A 78 0.26 -8.73 5.15
C VAL A 78 -0.93 -7.96 5.75
N VAL A 79 -0.80 -7.44 6.96
CA VAL A 79 -1.85 -6.64 7.62
C VAL A 79 -2.19 -5.39 6.80
N THR A 80 -1.18 -4.71 6.25
CA THR A 80 -1.37 -3.51 5.42
C THR A 80 -2.13 -3.85 4.15
N ILE A 81 -1.77 -4.93 3.45
CA ILE A 81 -2.46 -5.34 2.22
C ILE A 81 -3.91 -5.72 2.52
N VAL A 82 -4.17 -6.46 3.60
CA VAL A 82 -5.55 -6.81 4.00
C VAL A 82 -6.33 -5.56 4.34
N ALA A 83 -5.75 -4.61 5.09
CA ALA A 83 -6.40 -3.35 5.42
C ALA A 83 -6.74 -2.52 4.17
N LEU A 84 -5.80 -2.43 3.21
CA LEU A 84 -6.02 -1.72 1.95
C LEU A 84 -7.06 -2.42 1.06
N LEU A 85 -7.13 -3.75 1.07
CA LEU A 85 -8.17 -4.50 0.37
C LEU A 85 -9.55 -4.23 0.98
N VAL A 86 -9.68 -4.29 2.30
CA VAL A 86 -10.94 -3.96 2.99
C VAL A 86 -11.35 -2.52 2.72
N TYR A 87 -10.38 -1.60 2.72
CA TYR A 87 -10.61 -0.19 2.38
C TYR A 87 -11.15 -0.07 0.95
N LYS A 88 -10.51 -0.73 -0.02
CA LYS A 88 -10.97 -0.71 -1.41
C LYS A 88 -12.38 -1.30 -1.57
N VAL A 89 -12.68 -2.42 -0.92
CA VAL A 89 -14.02 -3.04 -1.00
C VAL A 89 -15.10 -2.16 -0.40
N ARG A 90 -14.79 -1.38 0.63
CA ARG A 90 -15.80 -0.60 1.36
C ARG A 90 -16.08 0.78 0.78
N TYR A 91 -15.10 1.37 0.11
CA TYR A 91 -15.16 2.76 -0.38
C TYR A 91 -15.17 2.86 -1.92
N ILE A 92 -14.64 1.86 -2.64
CA ILE A 92 -14.49 1.91 -4.12
C ILE A 92 -15.47 0.97 -4.86
N LEU A 93 -16.10 0.00 -4.17
CA LEU A 93 -17.17 -0.85 -4.73
C LEU A 93 -18.54 -0.18 -4.53
#